data_AF-A0A5B0NPU9-F1
#
_entry.id   AF-A0A5B0NPU9-F1
#
_cell.length_a   1.000
_cell.length_b   1.000
_cell.length_c   1.000
_cell.angle_alpha   90.00
_cell.angle_beta   90.00
_cell.angle_gamma   90.00
#
_symmetry.space_group_name_H-M   'P 1'
#
loop_
_entity.id
_entity.type
_entity.pdbx_description
1 polymer ?
#
loop_
_entity_poly.entity_id
_entity_poly.type
_entity_poly.pdbx_seq_one_letter_code
_entity_poly.pdbx_strand_id
1 'polypeptide(L)'
;MSGQRRISHPMYSMGPFDIIEVGANTLKDTNNFGQFNYGSSVVLEDKATGKPYNHEILLSGYGSRTTAPVRDRVYLLGGRFVKNPEEPPTGDEGEARCTGYTFFYDQRWASYANRSVSAA
;
A
#
# COMPACT_ATOMS: atom_id res chain seq x y z
N MET A 1 -21.00 -4.21 -25.24
CA MET A 1 -19.60 -4.01 -24.81
C MET A 1 -19.55 -2.79 -23.90
N SER A 2 -19.53 -2.97 -22.58
CA SER A 2 -19.34 -1.84 -21.65
C SER A 2 -17.88 -1.40 -21.72
N GLY A 3 -17.61 -0.26 -22.33
CA GLY A 3 -16.26 0.30 -22.39
C GLY A 3 -15.69 0.39 -20.97
N GLN A 4 -14.59 -0.31 -20.70
CA GLN A 4 -13.84 -0.16 -19.46
C GLN A 4 -13.53 1.33 -19.32
N ARG A 5 -14.12 1.98 -18.31
CA ARG A 5 -13.84 3.38 -17.98
C ARG A 5 -12.36 3.46 -17.65
N ARG A 6 -11.57 3.93 -18.60
CA ARG A 6 -10.14 4.17 -18.41
C ARG A 6 -10.02 5.23 -17.32
N ILE A 7 -9.45 4.85 -16.18
CA ILE A 7 -9.17 5.77 -15.09
C ILE A 7 -8.22 6.83 -15.65
N SER A 8 -8.73 8.02 -15.95
CA SER A 8 -7.98 9.10 -16.59
C SER A 8 -7.22 9.97 -15.59
N HIS A 9 -7.52 9.84 -14.30
CA HIS A 9 -6.93 10.63 -13.22
C HIS A 9 -6.49 9.72 -12.07
N PRO A 10 -5.37 10.00 -11.39
CA PRO A 10 -4.98 9.26 -10.20
C PRO A 10 -6.13 9.25 -9.19
N MET A 11 -6.43 8.08 -8.65
CA MET A 11 -7.45 7.95 -7.62
C MET A 11 -6.84 8.32 -6.28
N TYR A 12 -7.23 9.49 -5.75
CA TYR A 12 -6.86 9.90 -4.40
C TYR A 12 -7.70 9.14 -3.37
N SER A 13 -7.04 8.60 -2.36
CA SER A 13 -7.69 7.91 -1.25
C SER A 13 -6.99 8.24 0.07
N MET A 14 -7.74 8.12 1.16
CA MET A 14 -7.24 8.23 2.51
C MET A 14 -7.80 7.06 3.31
N GLY A 15 -6.96 6.39 4.09
CA GLY A 15 -7.40 5.25 4.87
C GLY A 15 -6.32 4.66 5.75
N PRO A 16 -6.68 3.65 6.54
CA PRO A 16 -5.73 2.87 7.30
C PRO A 16 -4.98 1.92 6.36
N PHE A 17 -3.66 1.87 6.51
CA PHE A 17 -2.77 0.96 5.81
C PHE A 17 -1.89 0.25 6.84
N ASP A 18 -1.88 -1.07 6.83
CA ASP A 18 -0.99 -1.86 7.66
C ASP A 18 0.34 -2.08 6.94
N ILE A 19 1.46 -1.96 7.65
CA ILE A 19 2.80 -2.21 7.06
C ILE A 19 3.18 -3.65 7.38
N ILE A 20 3.15 -4.51 6.37
CA ILE A 20 3.44 -5.94 6.49
C ILE A 20 4.94 -6.19 6.34
N GLU A 21 5.58 -5.47 5.42
CA GLU A 21 7.00 -5.54 5.16
C GLU A 21 7.60 -4.16 4.84
N VAL A 22 8.88 -4.00 5.17
CA VAL A 22 9.68 -2.84 4.77
C VAL A 22 10.54 -3.25 3.59
N GLY A 23 10.31 -2.62 2.45
CA GLY A 23 11.04 -2.88 1.21
C GLY A 23 12.27 -1.98 1.04
N ALA A 24 12.79 -1.96 -0.18
CA ALA A 24 13.94 -1.14 -0.54
C ALA A 24 13.64 0.36 -0.36
N ASN A 25 14.67 1.13 -0.02
CA ASN A 25 14.60 2.58 0.08
C ASN A 25 15.79 3.23 -0.64
N THR A 26 15.68 4.52 -0.94
CA THR A 26 16.72 5.29 -1.66
C THR A 26 17.60 6.12 -0.73
N LEU A 27 17.58 5.85 0.58
CA LEU A 27 18.38 6.61 1.53
C LEU A 27 19.87 6.32 1.32
N LYS A 28 20.65 7.37 1.11
CA LYS A 28 22.11 7.34 1.24
C LYS A 28 22.51 7.62 2.68
N ASP A 29 23.70 7.20 3.09
CA ASP A 29 24.14 7.28 4.51
C ASP A 29 24.05 8.69 5.09
N THR A 30 24.32 9.72 4.29
CA THR A 30 24.27 11.13 4.68
C THR A 30 22.91 11.80 4.53
N ASN A 31 21.91 11.12 3.94
CA ASN A 31 20.62 11.70 3.64
C ASN A 31 19.58 11.28 4.68
N ASN A 32 18.84 12.26 5.19
CA ASN A 32 17.72 12.02 6.09
C ASN A 32 16.40 11.76 5.36
N PHE A 33 16.30 12.16 4.09
CA PHE A 33 15.08 12.01 3.29
C PHE A 33 15.32 11.12 2.06
N GLY A 34 14.30 10.35 1.70
CA GLY A 34 14.34 9.43 0.57
C GLY A 34 12.98 8.81 0.29
N GLN A 35 12.95 7.98 -0.76
CA GLN A 35 11.81 7.15 -1.09
C GLN A 35 11.89 5.84 -0.32
N PHE A 36 10.76 5.41 0.23
CA PHE A 36 10.59 4.15 0.93
C PHE A 36 9.48 3.35 0.26
N ASN A 37 9.65 2.03 0.25
CA ASN A 37 8.68 1.09 -0.30
C ASN A 37 8.29 0.09 0.78
N TYR A 38 7.05 -0.37 0.74
CA TYR A 38 6.45 -1.25 1.72
C TYR A 38 5.48 -2.19 1.02
N GLY A 39 5.37 -3.41 1.52
CA GLY A 39 4.20 -4.25 1.30
C GLY A 39 3.19 -3.90 2.39
N SER A 40 1.97 -3.62 1.96
CA SER A 40 0.85 -3.22 2.81
C SER A 40 -0.39 -3.99 2.43
N SER A 41 -1.47 -3.89 3.18
CA SER A 41 -2.77 -4.36 2.73
C SER A 41 -3.87 -3.34 3.03
N VAL A 42 -4.95 -3.47 2.26
CA VAL A 42 -6.22 -2.78 2.49
C VAL A 42 -7.32 -3.81 2.60
N VAL A 43 -8.29 -3.57 3.48
CA VAL A 43 -9.46 -4.43 3.60
C VAL A 43 -10.44 -4.09 2.49
N LEU A 44 -10.77 -5.07 1.66
CA LEU A 44 -11.80 -4.98 0.65
C LEU A 44 -12.93 -5.95 0.99
N GLU A 45 -14.10 -5.72 0.41
CA GLU A 45 -15.25 -6.63 0.52
C GLU A 45 -15.40 -7.43 -0.77
N ASP A 46 -15.51 -8.75 -0.66
CA ASP A 46 -15.86 -9.60 -1.79
C ASP A 46 -17.34 -9.38 -2.14
N LYS A 47 -17.60 -8.92 -3.37
CA LYS A 47 -18.96 -8.63 -3.83
C LYS A 47 -19.88 -9.84 -3.91
N ALA A 48 -19.33 -11.04 -4.05
CA ALA A 48 -20.11 -12.27 -4.15
C ALA A 48 -20.52 -12.79 -2.77
N THR A 49 -19.64 -12.68 -1.78
CA THR A 49 -19.85 -13.27 -0.44
C THR A 49 -20.15 -12.25 0.65
N GLY A 50 -19.91 -10.96 0.40
CA GLY A 50 -20.00 -9.87 1.38
C GLY A 50 -18.94 -9.95 2.48
N LYS A 51 -17.96 -10.87 2.37
CA LYS A 51 -16.94 -11.07 3.39
C LYS A 51 -15.76 -10.13 3.18
N PRO A 52 -15.20 -9.56 4.26
CA PRO A 52 -13.96 -8.80 4.15
C PRO A 52 -12.80 -9.73 3.85
N TYR A 53 -11.88 -9.27 3.00
CA TYR A 53 -10.58 -9.91 2.77
C TYR A 53 -9.49 -8.83 2.70
N ASN A 54 -8.27 -9.22 3.06
CA ASN A 54 -7.12 -8.34 2.94
C ASN A 54 -6.57 -8.44 1.52
N HIS A 55 -6.43 -7.30 0.86
CA HIS A 55 -5.80 -7.21 -0.44
C HIS A 55 -4.44 -6.55 -0.28
N GLU A 56 -3.37 -7.27 -0.60
CA GLU A 56 -2.02 -6.74 -0.48
C GLU A 56 -1.78 -5.69 -1.55
N ILE A 57 -1.07 -4.62 -1.23
CA ILE A 57 -0.73 -3.54 -2.15
C ILE A 57 0.75 -3.18 -2.01
N LEU A 58 1.32 -2.65 -3.08
CA LEU A 58 2.58 -1.94 -3.00
C LEU A 58 2.33 -0.51 -2.54
N LEU A 59 3.02 -0.13 -1.48
CA LEU A 59 2.93 1.19 -0.85
C LEU A 59 4.29 1.88 -0.96
N SER A 60 4.31 3.09 -1.49
CA SER A 60 5.52 3.91 -1.62
C SER A 60 5.28 5.31 -1.08
N GLY A 61 6.34 5.95 -0.61
CA GLY A 61 6.25 7.37 -0.25
C GLY A 61 7.62 7.99 -0.03
N TYR A 62 7.66 9.31 -0.15
CA TYR A 62 8.85 10.10 0.15
C TYR A 62 8.74 10.65 1.57
N GLY A 63 9.80 10.48 2.38
CA GLY A 63 9.74 10.88 3.77
C GLY A 63 11.11 10.96 4.44
N SER A 64 11.10 11.15 5.75
CA SER A 64 12.31 11.12 6.58
C SER A 64 12.55 9.72 7.14
N ARG A 65 13.83 9.35 7.31
CA ARG A 65 14.25 8.13 8.03
C ARG A 65 13.63 8.03 9.42
N THR A 66 13.48 9.15 10.11
CA THR A 66 12.95 9.19 11.50
C THR A 66 11.43 9.01 11.58
N THR A 67 10.71 9.27 10.49
CA THR A 67 9.25 9.21 10.42
C THR A 67 8.75 8.23 9.36
N ALA A 68 9.62 7.38 8.83
CA ALA A 68 9.25 6.30 7.94
C ALA A 68 8.29 5.34 8.66
N PRO A 69 7.20 4.89 8.00
CA PRO A 69 6.42 3.76 8.47
C PRO A 69 7.31 2.56 8.81
N VAL A 70 6.98 1.86 9.90
CA VAL A 70 7.69 0.64 10.31
C VAL A 70 6.74 -0.54 10.28
N ARG A 71 7.32 -1.73 10.15
CA ARG A 71 6.60 -3.01 10.12
C ARG A 71 5.66 -3.19 11.33
N ASP A 72 4.60 -3.95 11.11
CA ASP A 72 3.62 -4.41 12.11
C ASP A 72 2.84 -3.27 12.77
N ARG A 73 2.67 -2.16 12.05
CA ARG A 73 1.90 -0.99 12.48
C ARG A 73 0.89 -0.56 11.43
N VAL A 74 -0.19 0.03 11.91
CA VAL A 74 -1.23 0.65 11.07
C VAL A 74 -1.07 2.17 11.08
N TYR A 75 -1.09 2.76 9.88
CA TYR A 75 -0.99 4.20 9.66
C TYR A 75 -2.20 4.72 8.90
N LEU A 76 -2.69 5.91 9.28
CA LEU A 76 -3.62 6.65 8.43
C LEU A 76 -2.80 7.43 7.39
N LEU A 77 -2.92 7.02 6.13
CA LEU A 77 -2.19 7.59 5.00
C LEU A 77 -3.17 8.21 4.01
N GLY A 78 -2.81 9.36 3.46
CA GLY A 78 -3.48 9.99 2.33
C GLY A 78 -2.55 10.03 1.13
N GLY A 79 -3.07 9.71 -0.05
CA GLY A 79 -2.24 9.54 -1.23
C GLY A 79 -3.02 9.17 -2.48
N ARG A 80 -2.31 8.68 -3.49
CA ARG A 80 -2.86 8.34 -4.80
C ARG A 80 -2.50 6.93 -5.23
N PHE A 81 -3.46 6.21 -5.79
CA PHE A 81 -3.20 5.00 -6.56
C PHE A 81 -2.74 5.36 -7.96
N VAL A 82 -1.57 4.85 -8.34
CA VAL A 82 -0.99 5.03 -9.68
C VAL A 82 -0.82 3.67 -10.31
N LYS A 83 -1.29 3.51 -11.55
CA LYS A 83 -1.10 2.26 -12.30
C LYS A 83 0.39 2.06 -12.55
N ASN A 84 0.92 0.89 -12.23
CA ASN A 84 2.29 0.53 -12.54
C ASN A 84 2.42 0.40 -14.07
N PRO A 85 3.51 0.93 -14.66
CA PRO A 85 3.73 0.87 -16.10
C PRO A 85 3.90 -0.57 -16.61
N GLU A 86 4.41 -1.46 -15.76
CA GLU A 86 4.49 -2.90 -16.01
C GLU A 86 3.61 -3.62 -14.99
N GLU A 87 2.85 -4.62 -15.46
CA GLU A 87 2.18 -5.55 -14.54
C GLU A 87 3.28 -6.37 -13.86
N PRO A 88 3.31 -6.42 -12.51
CA PRO A 88 4.26 -7.28 -11.84
C PRO A 88 4.00 -8.72 -12.29
N PRO A 89 5.07 -9.54 -12.45
CA PRO A 89 4.91 -10.92 -12.87
C PRO A 89 3.90 -11.59 -11.95
N THR A 90 2.93 -12.29 -12.55
CA THR A 90 1.92 -13.04 -11.83
C THR A 90 2.66 -14.06 -10.95
N GLY A 91 2.74 -13.78 -9.65
CA GLY A 91 3.22 -14.77 -8.69
C GLY A 91 2.23 -15.94 -8.64
N ASP A 92 2.69 -17.09 -8.16
CA ASP A 92 1.90 -18.31 -7.99
C ASP A 92 0.50 -18.00 -7.43
N GLU A 93 -0.52 -18.69 -7.94
CA GLU A 93 -1.97 -18.41 -7.87
C GLU A 93 -2.62 -18.32 -6.47
N GLY A 94 -1.86 -18.09 -5.39
CA GLY A 94 -2.33 -18.11 -4.00
C GLY A 94 -2.26 -16.80 -3.21
N GLU A 95 -1.50 -15.79 -3.65
CA GLU A 95 -1.39 -14.50 -2.94
C GLU A 95 -2.04 -13.38 -3.75
N ALA A 96 -3.14 -12.83 -3.23
CA ALA A 96 -3.83 -11.69 -3.82
C ALA A 96 -3.00 -10.40 -3.63
N ARG A 97 -1.92 -10.28 -4.40
CA ARG A 97 -1.16 -9.05 -4.57
C ARG A 97 -1.93 -8.13 -5.50
N CYS A 98 -2.01 -6.84 -5.17
CA CYS A 98 -2.51 -5.81 -6.06
C CYS A 98 -1.45 -5.61 -7.15
N THR A 99 -1.52 -6.49 -8.14
CA THR A 99 -0.65 -6.46 -9.30
C THR A 99 -1.11 -5.31 -10.19
N GLY A 100 -0.28 -4.28 -10.32
CA GLY A 100 -0.50 -3.22 -11.30
C GLY A 100 -0.86 -1.84 -10.73
N TYR A 101 -0.91 -1.65 -9.41
CA TYR A 101 -1.04 -0.32 -8.80
C TYR A 101 -0.11 -0.15 -7.60
N THR A 102 0.49 1.04 -7.48
CA THR A 102 1.25 1.47 -6.29
C THR A 102 0.51 2.63 -5.64
N PHE A 103 0.32 2.57 -4.33
CA PHE A 103 -0.18 3.70 -3.56
C PHE A 103 1.00 4.61 -3.17
N PHE A 104 0.97 5.87 -3.62
CA PHE A 104 1.93 6.89 -3.21
C PHE A 104 1.30 7.73 -2.10
N TYR A 105 1.80 7.61 -0.87
CA TYR A 105 1.33 8.44 0.23
C TYR A 105 2.09 9.78 0.27
N ASP A 106 1.32 10.86 0.38
CA ASP A 106 1.82 12.23 0.46
C ASP A 106 1.72 12.79 1.89
N GLN A 107 0.76 12.29 2.68
CA GLN A 107 0.51 12.73 4.06
C GLN A 107 0.33 11.54 4.99
N ARG A 108 0.94 11.63 6.17
CA ARG A 108 0.82 10.67 7.28
C ARG A 108 0.31 11.43 8.50
N TRP A 109 -0.79 10.96 9.08
CA TRP A 109 -1.40 11.65 10.24
C TRP A 109 -1.03 11.05 11.59
N ALA A 110 -1.03 9.73 11.75
CA ALA A 110 -0.57 9.09 12.99
C ALA A 110 -0.31 7.58 12.79
N SER A 111 0.38 6.96 13.75
CA SER A 111 0.35 5.49 13.94
C SER A 111 -0.74 5.17 14.96
N TYR A 112 -1.66 4.28 14.61
CA TYR A 112 -2.89 4.08 15.38
C TYR A 112 -2.88 2.84 16.28
N ALA A 113 -2.10 1.80 15.94
CA ALA A 113 -2.00 0.58 16.74
C ALA A 113 -0.86 -0.33 16.26
N ASN A 114 -0.46 -1.27 17.12
CA ASN A 114 0.23 -2.49 16.69
C ASN A 114 -0.77 -3.39 15.97
N ARG A 115 -0.31 -4.13 14.95
CA ARG A 115 -1.12 -5.12 14.24
C ARG A 115 -1.59 -6.20 15.24
N SER A 116 -2.89 -6.30 15.47
CA SER A 116 -3.48 -7.41 16.21
C SER A 116 -3.46 -8.64 15.32
N VAL A 117 -2.61 -9.61 15.63
CA VAL A 117 -2.63 -10.92 14.98
C VAL A 117 -3.86 -11.66 15.50
N SER A 118 -4.97 -11.60 14.77
CA SER A 118 -6.05 -12.56 14.95
C SER A 118 -5.57 -13.88 14.36
N ALA A 119 -5.03 -14.75 15.21
CA ALA A 119 -4.86 -16.16 14.84
C ALA A 119 -6.26 -16.74 14.58
N ALA A 120 -6.50 -17.12 13.32
CA ALA A 120 -7.60 -17.98 12.93
C ALA A 120 -7.06 -19.41 12.78
#